data_AF-A0A6V8R5Y2-F1
#
_entry.id   AF-A0A6V8R5Y2-F1
#
_cell.length_a   1.000
_cell.length_b   1.000
_cell.length_c   1.000
_cell.angle_alpha   90.00
_cell.angle_beta   90.00
_cell.angle_gamma   90.00
#
_symmetry.space_group_name_H-M   'P 1'
#
loop_
_entity.id
_entity.type
_entity.pdbx_description
1 polymer ?
#
loop_
_entity_poly.entity_id
_entity_poly.type
_entity_poly.pdbx_seq_one_letter_code
_entity_poly.pdbx_strand_id
1 'polypeptide(L)'
;MGRFRSTQSFYRSLFATPPLQGTIPNASVNYWNAYGIYEYVNYMNTHNATVTAGLGFANDTIAVLRANAFELERTKNGDTLKDNPTFAYNNISTIAGQTLAMQIASSLSATSIGVGTPLTLMFGSYEPMLAFFSLIGLYSTENLLSGPFSTLPNPGSAMIFELIGTNPGDVNAMPSPQDFMLRFTYRANADVGEPFSAYPLTSMGFDSQMIPYTSFLGQLQAFTQDSVQWCTTCRAIFAPWCSTSADASPSDPSSTSDSSSVSAPVAGVIGAMVTLAVTGLAGLALYMLGFCAFGRRSKPSLRSGSPGGFKGSDKRASDVDVTVTDRGMRHERIGSWELRDGSGEPPVGAADVATANLGRNLDDDEISLTGVQPVKIHETV
;
A
#
# COMPACT_ATOMS: atom_id res chain seq x y z
N MET A 1 18.65 5.23 -21.08
CA MET A 1 20.00 4.97 -21.64
C MET A 1 21.12 5.76 -20.93
N GLY A 2 20.92 7.04 -20.58
CA GLY A 2 21.97 7.88 -19.96
C GLY A 2 22.52 7.35 -18.63
N ARG A 3 21.65 7.09 -17.64
CA ARG A 3 22.03 6.55 -16.32
C ARG A 3 22.77 5.22 -16.39
N PHE A 4 22.33 4.33 -17.27
CA PHE A 4 23.01 3.06 -17.51
C PHE A 4 24.47 3.27 -17.91
N ARG A 5 24.75 4.15 -18.86
CA ARG A 5 26.12 4.43 -19.33
C ARG A 5 26.95 5.12 -18.24
N SER A 6 26.39 6.11 -17.55
CA SER A 6 27.12 6.90 -16.56
C SER A 6 27.50 6.11 -15.30
N THR A 7 26.74 5.07 -14.95
CA THR A 7 26.98 4.24 -13.76
C THR A 7 27.69 2.92 -14.06
N GLN A 8 27.89 2.57 -15.33
CA GLN A 8 28.43 1.26 -15.72
C GLN A 8 29.84 0.99 -15.17
N SER A 9 30.70 2.02 -15.15
CA SER A 9 32.05 1.91 -14.57
C SER A 9 32.00 1.61 -13.07
N PHE A 10 31.12 2.29 -12.33
CA PHE A 10 30.90 2.07 -10.91
C PHE A 10 30.48 0.61 -10.64
N TYR A 11 29.42 0.12 -11.28
CA TYR A 11 28.96 -1.26 -11.09
C TYR A 11 30.05 -2.28 -11.43
N ARG A 12 30.75 -2.11 -12.56
CA ARG A 12 31.83 -3.03 -12.95
C ARG A 12 32.98 -3.01 -11.96
N SER A 13 33.38 -1.83 -11.47
CA SER A 13 34.47 -1.72 -10.49
C SER A 13 34.12 -2.40 -9.16
N LEU A 14 32.88 -2.26 -8.70
CA LEU A 14 32.42 -2.83 -7.44
C LEU A 14 32.51 -4.37 -7.42
N PHE A 15 32.25 -5.01 -8.56
CA PHE A 15 32.30 -6.48 -8.70
C PHE A 15 33.59 -7.00 -9.35
N ALA A 16 34.56 -6.14 -9.66
CA ALA A 16 35.82 -6.56 -10.29
C ALA A 16 36.81 -7.18 -9.28
N THR A 17 36.72 -6.79 -8.00
CA THR A 17 37.65 -7.19 -6.95
C THR A 17 36.94 -7.87 -5.78
N PRO A 18 37.65 -8.69 -4.98
CA PRO A 18 37.13 -9.15 -3.70
C PRO A 18 36.67 -7.96 -2.84
N PRO A 19 35.63 -8.12 -1.99
CA PRO A 19 34.98 -9.39 -1.62
C PRO A 19 33.77 -9.77 -2.50
N LEU A 20 33.41 -8.95 -3.49
CA LEU A 20 32.22 -9.17 -4.34
C LEU A 20 32.52 -9.84 -5.69
N GLN A 21 33.79 -10.06 -6.02
CA GLN A 21 34.21 -10.68 -7.27
C GLN A 21 33.51 -12.02 -7.52
N GLY A 22 32.91 -12.17 -8.70
CA GLY A 22 32.28 -13.42 -9.15
C GLY A 22 30.95 -13.76 -8.47
N THR A 23 30.44 -12.92 -7.56
CA THR A 23 29.20 -13.20 -6.82
C THR A 23 27.92 -12.98 -7.64
N ILE A 24 27.99 -12.14 -8.67
CA ILE A 24 26.89 -11.90 -9.62
C ILE A 24 27.44 -12.04 -11.05
N PRO A 25 26.67 -12.64 -11.99
CA PRO A 25 27.08 -12.70 -13.39
C PRO A 25 27.36 -11.32 -13.99
N ASN A 26 28.44 -11.17 -14.77
CA ASN A 26 28.84 -9.89 -15.38
C ASN A 26 27.72 -9.24 -16.21
N ALA A 27 26.85 -10.03 -16.83
CA ALA A 27 25.69 -9.52 -17.59
C ALA A 27 24.68 -8.78 -16.70
N SER A 28 24.60 -9.13 -15.42
CA SER A 28 23.67 -8.54 -14.45
C SER A 28 24.28 -7.33 -13.72
N VAL A 29 25.60 -7.13 -13.77
CA VAL A 29 26.31 -6.02 -13.10
C VAL A 29 26.13 -4.70 -13.86
N ASN A 30 24.94 -4.10 -13.72
CA ASN A 30 24.59 -2.83 -14.35
C ASN A 30 23.35 -2.17 -13.73
N TYR A 31 23.09 -0.93 -14.12
CA TYR A 31 21.98 -0.10 -13.62
C TYR A 31 20.59 -0.73 -13.76
N TRP A 32 20.33 -1.58 -14.77
CA TRP A 32 19.00 -2.18 -14.91
C TRP A 32 18.65 -3.15 -13.78
N ASN A 33 19.67 -3.63 -13.06
CA ASN A 33 19.52 -4.47 -11.87
C ASN A 33 19.83 -3.68 -10.58
N ALA A 34 19.77 -2.34 -10.61
CA ALA A 34 20.17 -1.51 -9.47
C ALA A 34 19.51 -1.91 -8.15
N TYR A 35 18.20 -2.21 -8.16
CA TYR A 35 17.49 -2.68 -6.96
C TYR A 35 18.05 -3.99 -6.42
N GLY A 36 18.15 -5.02 -7.26
CA GLY A 36 18.67 -6.33 -6.85
C GLY A 36 20.14 -6.28 -6.39
N ILE A 37 20.97 -5.46 -7.05
CA ILE A 37 22.36 -5.25 -6.63
C ILE A 37 22.42 -4.52 -5.29
N TYR A 38 21.62 -3.47 -5.10
CA TYR A 38 21.54 -2.74 -3.84
C TYR A 38 21.16 -3.68 -2.68
N GLU A 39 20.07 -4.43 -2.83
CA GLU A 39 19.61 -5.39 -1.81
C GLU A 39 20.68 -6.43 -1.50
N TYR A 40 21.30 -7.03 -2.53
CA TYR A 40 22.35 -8.03 -2.36
C TYR A 40 23.57 -7.48 -1.63
N VAL A 41 24.10 -6.32 -2.05
CA VAL A 41 25.28 -5.73 -1.44
C VAL A 41 24.98 -5.26 -0.02
N ASN A 42 23.81 -4.68 0.22
CA ASN A 42 23.38 -4.26 1.56
C ASN A 42 23.25 -5.47 2.51
N TYR A 43 22.64 -6.56 2.04
CA TYR A 43 22.56 -7.82 2.79
C TYR A 43 23.95 -8.37 3.11
N MET A 44 24.83 -8.48 2.11
CA MET A 44 26.19 -8.97 2.32
C MET A 44 26.99 -8.08 3.26
N ASN A 45 26.87 -6.76 3.16
CA ASN A 45 27.52 -5.83 4.09
C ASN A 45 27.00 -5.97 5.53
N THR A 46 25.72 -6.31 5.71
CA THR A 46 25.10 -6.46 7.03
C THR A 46 25.45 -7.79 7.69
N HIS A 47 25.53 -8.87 6.90
CA HIS A 47 25.63 -10.23 7.42
C HIS A 47 26.97 -10.95 7.18
N ASN A 48 27.85 -10.40 6.34
CA ASN A 48 29.14 -11.01 6.02
C ASN A 48 30.29 -10.09 6.42
N ALA A 49 30.95 -10.42 7.53
CA ALA A 49 32.05 -9.64 8.09
C ALA A 49 33.20 -9.39 7.09
N THR A 50 33.47 -10.33 6.18
CA THR A 50 34.48 -10.17 5.13
C THR A 50 34.06 -9.10 4.13
N VAL A 51 32.78 -9.03 3.78
CA VAL A 51 32.24 -7.98 2.91
C VAL A 51 32.22 -6.64 3.62
N THR A 52 31.78 -6.61 4.88
CA THR A 52 31.78 -5.40 5.71
C THR A 52 33.18 -4.79 5.81
N ALA A 53 34.19 -5.62 6.08
CA ALA A 53 35.58 -5.17 6.17
C ALA A 53 36.19 -4.81 4.80
N GLY A 54 35.80 -5.54 3.74
CA GLY A 54 36.39 -5.40 2.40
C GLY A 54 35.80 -4.30 1.53
N LEU A 55 34.60 -3.80 1.81
CA LEU A 55 33.98 -2.72 1.03
C LEU A 55 34.63 -1.35 1.26
N GLY A 56 35.38 -1.16 2.35
CA GLY A 56 36.11 0.08 2.69
C GLY A 56 35.16 1.26 2.98
N PHE A 57 34.57 1.83 1.92
CA PHE A 57 33.56 2.89 1.96
C PHE A 57 32.15 2.30 1.84
N ALA A 58 31.81 1.36 2.72
CA ALA A 58 30.56 0.61 2.66
C ALA A 58 29.32 1.53 2.66
N ASN A 59 29.28 2.50 3.57
CA ASN A 59 28.14 3.42 3.70
C ASN A 59 27.90 4.24 2.42
N ASP A 60 28.96 4.85 1.86
CA ASP A 60 28.85 5.64 0.63
C ASP A 60 28.47 4.76 -0.57
N THR A 61 29.07 3.57 -0.66
CA THR A 61 28.77 2.61 -1.73
C THR A 61 27.31 2.17 -1.69
N ILE A 62 26.81 1.81 -0.50
CA ILE A 62 25.42 1.42 -0.28
C ILE A 62 24.49 2.60 -0.55
N ALA A 63 24.85 3.83 -0.14
CA ALA A 63 24.06 5.02 -0.43
C ALA A 63 23.93 5.29 -1.94
N VAL A 64 25.02 5.16 -2.71
CA VAL A 64 24.98 5.29 -4.18
C VAL A 64 24.14 4.19 -4.83
N LEU A 65 24.29 2.94 -4.38
CA LEU A 65 23.48 1.82 -4.85
C LEU A 65 21.99 2.06 -4.57
N ARG A 66 21.65 2.49 -3.35
CA ARG A 66 20.29 2.80 -2.94
C ARG A 66 19.70 3.94 -3.76
N ALA A 67 20.46 5.00 -4.01
CA ALA A 67 20.02 6.12 -4.83
C ALA A 67 19.71 5.69 -6.27
N ASN A 68 20.58 4.85 -6.87
CA ASN A 68 20.34 4.29 -8.20
C ASN A 68 19.10 3.36 -8.21
N ALA A 69 18.93 2.53 -7.18
CA ALA A 69 17.78 1.67 -7.02
C ALA A 69 16.49 2.49 -6.90
N PHE A 70 16.46 3.51 -6.03
CA PHE A 70 15.34 4.43 -5.90
C PHE A 70 14.99 5.11 -7.23
N GLU A 71 15.99 5.65 -7.93
CA GLU A 71 15.75 6.32 -9.22
C GLU A 71 15.15 5.37 -10.25
N LEU A 72 15.67 4.14 -10.36
CA LEU A 72 15.14 3.12 -11.25
C LEU A 72 13.70 2.76 -10.89
N GLU A 73 13.45 2.41 -9.64
CA GLU A 73 12.14 1.91 -9.17
C GLU A 73 11.07 3.00 -9.20
N ARG A 74 11.43 4.24 -8.83
CA ARG A 74 10.55 5.40 -9.01
C ARG A 74 10.23 5.66 -10.47
N THR A 75 11.18 5.47 -11.39
CA THR A 75 10.93 5.64 -12.83
C THR A 75 10.01 4.55 -13.37
N LYS A 76 10.16 3.30 -12.91
CA LYS A 76 9.28 2.18 -13.30
C LYS A 76 7.85 2.35 -12.80
N ASN A 77 7.70 2.85 -11.58
CA ASN A 77 6.42 2.96 -10.88
C ASN A 77 5.80 4.37 -10.94
N GLY A 78 6.48 5.35 -11.51
CA GLY A 78 6.07 6.75 -11.50
C GLY A 78 5.30 7.18 -12.74
N ASP A 79 4.69 8.35 -12.66
CA ASP A 79 3.90 8.96 -13.74
C ASP A 79 4.79 9.61 -14.81
N THR A 80 5.83 8.92 -15.24
CA THR A 80 6.85 9.44 -16.17
C THR A 80 6.35 9.54 -17.62
N LEU A 81 5.15 9.01 -17.90
CA LEU A 81 4.56 8.94 -19.23
C LEU A 81 3.35 9.88 -19.40
N LYS A 82 2.97 10.63 -18.36
CA LYS A 82 1.82 11.56 -18.37
C LYS A 82 1.84 12.53 -19.54
N ASP A 83 3.03 13.07 -19.84
CA ASP A 83 3.24 14.08 -20.87
C ASP A 83 3.58 13.48 -22.25
N ASN A 84 3.45 12.15 -22.41
CA ASN A 84 3.66 11.46 -23.68
C ASN A 84 2.33 10.95 -24.27
N PRO A 85 1.54 11.83 -24.92
CA PRO A 85 0.18 11.52 -25.37
C PRO A 85 0.13 10.47 -26.49
N THR A 86 1.26 10.17 -27.15
CA THR A 86 1.33 9.19 -28.25
C THR A 86 1.59 7.77 -27.76
N PHE A 87 1.87 7.57 -26.47
CA PHE A 87 2.03 6.24 -25.92
C PHE A 87 0.67 5.66 -25.55
N ALA A 88 0.28 4.56 -26.20
CA ALA A 88 -1.02 3.89 -26.01
C ALA A 88 -1.28 3.36 -24.59
N TYR A 89 -0.29 3.45 -23.69
CA TYR A 89 -0.31 2.97 -22.31
C TYR A 89 0.12 4.08 -21.34
N ASN A 90 -0.34 5.31 -21.56
CA ASN A 90 0.07 6.54 -20.87
C ASN A 90 -0.08 6.54 -19.33
N ASN A 91 -0.59 5.47 -18.72
CA ASN A 91 -0.80 5.35 -17.28
C ASN A 91 -0.44 3.97 -16.69
N ILE A 92 0.20 3.09 -17.47
CA ILE A 92 0.46 1.70 -17.04
C ILE A 92 1.55 1.62 -15.96
N SER A 93 2.52 2.53 -15.97
CA SER A 93 3.60 2.55 -14.97
C SER A 93 3.07 2.81 -13.56
N THR A 94 1.97 3.56 -13.42
CA THR A 94 1.37 3.90 -12.12
C THR A 94 0.18 3.01 -11.76
N ILE A 95 -0.12 1.97 -12.54
CA ILE A 95 -1.35 1.16 -12.39
C ILE A 95 -1.49 0.53 -10.99
N ALA A 96 -0.39 0.13 -10.37
CA ALA A 96 -0.37 -0.39 -9.01
C ALA A 96 -0.84 0.68 -8.00
N GLY A 97 -0.41 1.93 -8.17
CA GLY A 97 -0.85 3.06 -7.36
C GLY A 97 -2.30 3.45 -7.61
N GLN A 98 -2.78 3.37 -8.85
CA GLN A 98 -4.18 3.65 -9.21
C GLN A 98 -5.14 2.62 -8.61
N THR A 99 -4.73 1.35 -8.62
CA THR A 99 -5.48 0.24 -8.00
C THR A 99 -5.51 0.39 -6.48
N LEU A 100 -4.37 0.73 -5.88
CA LEU A 100 -4.27 1.02 -4.45
C LEU A 100 -5.13 2.22 -4.05
N ALA A 101 -5.14 3.29 -4.85
CA ALA A 101 -5.97 4.46 -4.62
C ALA A 101 -7.46 4.11 -4.63
N MET A 102 -7.90 3.23 -5.54
CA MET A 102 -9.28 2.73 -5.56
C MET A 102 -9.62 1.96 -4.27
N GLN A 103 -8.71 1.13 -3.78
CA GLN A 103 -8.92 0.41 -2.53
C GLN A 103 -8.99 1.34 -1.31
N ILE A 104 -8.14 2.37 -1.26
CA ILE A 104 -8.16 3.42 -0.23
C ILE A 104 -9.50 4.18 -0.28
N ALA A 105 -9.89 4.67 -1.46
CA ALA A 105 -11.14 5.39 -1.67
C ALA A 105 -12.37 4.56 -1.26
N SER A 106 -12.39 3.29 -1.66
CA SER A 106 -13.45 2.34 -1.31
C SER A 106 -13.53 2.10 0.20
N SER A 107 -12.40 1.89 0.87
CA SER A 107 -12.34 1.60 2.30
C SER A 107 -12.78 2.81 3.13
N LEU A 108 -12.32 4.01 2.76
CA LEU A 108 -12.71 5.25 3.42
C LEU A 108 -14.19 5.57 3.20
N SER A 109 -14.69 5.39 1.97
CA SER A 109 -16.11 5.59 1.63
C SER A 109 -17.03 4.68 2.45
N ALA A 110 -16.73 3.39 2.53
CA ALA A 110 -17.47 2.45 3.36
C ALA A 110 -17.46 2.87 4.85
N THR A 111 -16.31 3.31 5.36
CA THR A 111 -16.17 3.75 6.75
C THR A 111 -16.97 5.02 7.03
N SER A 112 -16.98 5.99 6.10
CA SER A 112 -17.69 7.27 6.24
C SER A 112 -19.22 7.15 6.34
N ILE A 113 -19.79 6.03 5.89
CA ILE A 113 -21.23 5.74 5.97
C ILE A 113 -21.57 4.64 6.99
N GLY A 114 -20.59 4.22 7.80
CA GLY A 114 -20.78 3.26 8.89
C GLY A 114 -20.92 1.80 8.47
N VAL A 115 -20.56 1.45 7.24
CA VAL A 115 -20.53 0.04 6.78
C VAL A 115 -19.11 -0.54 6.69
N GLY A 116 -18.09 0.30 6.89
CA GLY A 116 -16.69 -0.09 6.85
C GLY A 116 -16.16 -0.64 8.18
N THR A 117 -14.90 -1.08 8.15
CA THR A 117 -14.15 -1.53 9.33
C THR A 117 -13.40 -0.36 9.97
N PRO A 118 -13.33 -0.28 11.32
CA PRO A 118 -12.59 0.80 11.99
C PRO A 118 -11.09 0.85 11.66
N LEU A 119 -10.51 -0.30 11.30
CA LEU A 119 -9.12 -0.42 10.89
C LEU A 119 -9.03 -1.36 9.69
N THR A 120 -8.29 -0.94 8.67
CA THR A 120 -7.96 -1.75 7.51
C THR A 120 -6.44 -1.78 7.38
N LEU A 121 -5.86 -2.98 7.41
CA LEU A 121 -4.42 -3.19 7.22
C LEU A 121 -4.19 -3.84 5.86
N MET A 122 -3.31 -3.24 5.07
CA MET A 122 -2.89 -3.76 3.76
C MET A 122 -1.39 -3.99 3.79
N PHE A 123 -0.99 -5.23 3.51
CA PHE A 123 0.41 -5.62 3.44
C PHE A 123 0.79 -5.85 1.98
N GLY A 124 1.93 -5.30 1.58
CA GLY A 124 2.41 -5.39 0.22
C GLY A 124 3.86 -4.97 0.11
N SER A 125 4.33 -4.88 -1.14
CA SER A 125 5.66 -4.40 -1.47
C SER A 125 5.67 -2.87 -1.64
N TYR A 126 6.83 -2.29 -1.92
CA TYR A 126 6.99 -0.83 -1.99
C TYR A 126 6.46 -0.23 -3.31
N GLU A 127 6.29 -1.04 -4.37
CA GLU A 127 5.94 -0.57 -5.72
C GLU A 127 4.58 0.14 -5.77
N PRO A 128 3.48 -0.39 -5.19
CA PRO A 128 2.21 0.33 -5.13
C PRO A 128 2.33 1.65 -4.34
N MET A 129 3.16 1.68 -3.30
CA MET A 129 3.42 2.88 -2.50
C MET A 129 4.17 3.93 -3.32
N LEU A 130 5.23 3.54 -4.04
CA LEU A 130 5.98 4.44 -4.93
C LEU A 130 5.07 5.02 -6.02
N ALA A 131 4.24 4.18 -6.62
CA ALA A 131 3.28 4.60 -7.64
C ALA A 131 2.23 5.55 -7.07
N PHE A 132 1.70 5.26 -5.89
CA PHE A 132 0.75 6.12 -5.21
C PHE A 132 1.37 7.48 -4.89
N PHE A 133 2.59 7.53 -4.33
CA PHE A 133 3.31 8.78 -4.06
C PHE A 133 3.51 9.63 -5.32
N SER A 134 3.74 9.00 -6.47
CA SER A 134 3.77 9.71 -7.75
C SER A 134 2.43 10.34 -8.11
N LEU A 135 1.33 9.60 -7.93
CA LEU A 135 -0.02 10.04 -8.30
C LEU A 135 -0.52 11.19 -7.42
N ILE A 136 -0.22 11.15 -6.12
CA ILE A 136 -0.57 12.23 -5.19
C ILE A 136 0.47 13.38 -5.18
N GLY A 137 1.47 13.31 -6.07
CA GLY A 137 2.42 14.39 -6.32
C GLY A 137 3.43 14.62 -5.19
N LEU A 138 3.77 13.57 -4.43
CA LEU A 138 4.79 13.67 -3.37
C LEU A 138 6.22 13.72 -3.90
N TYR A 139 6.46 13.41 -5.18
CA TYR A 139 7.77 13.58 -5.82
C TYR A 139 7.98 15.00 -6.37
N SER A 140 7.65 16.02 -5.57
CA SER A 140 8.02 17.40 -5.86
C SER A 140 9.54 17.57 -5.85
N THR A 141 10.05 18.62 -6.50
CA THR A 141 11.48 18.94 -6.47
C THR A 141 12.00 19.03 -5.03
N GLU A 142 11.25 19.66 -4.13
CA GLU A 142 11.62 19.81 -2.71
C GLU A 142 11.71 18.47 -1.97
N ASN A 143 10.71 17.61 -2.14
CA ASN A 143 10.65 16.30 -1.51
C ASN A 143 11.69 15.31 -2.07
N LEU A 144 12.14 15.51 -3.32
CA LEU A 144 13.20 14.70 -3.92
C LEU A 144 14.60 15.18 -3.53
N LEU A 145 14.77 16.44 -3.12
CA LEU A 145 16.05 16.95 -2.63
C LEU A 145 16.40 16.39 -1.25
N SER A 146 15.41 16.17 -0.40
CA SER A 146 15.60 15.67 0.96
C SER A 146 14.33 15.06 1.55
N GLY A 147 14.50 14.29 2.63
CA GLY A 147 13.37 13.73 3.38
C GLY A 147 12.95 12.34 2.91
N PRO A 148 11.87 11.79 3.47
CA PRO A 148 11.57 10.36 3.34
C PRO A 148 11.05 9.95 1.96
N PHE A 149 10.60 10.89 1.13
CA PHE A 149 10.17 10.63 -0.24
C PHE A 149 11.32 10.68 -1.26
N SER A 150 12.55 10.97 -0.82
CA SER A 150 13.75 11.00 -1.67
C SER A 150 14.49 9.65 -1.75
N THR A 151 13.94 8.61 -1.12
CA THR A 151 14.57 7.29 -1.00
C THR A 151 13.55 6.16 -1.10
N LEU A 152 14.03 4.92 -1.28
CA LEU A 152 13.16 3.75 -1.23
C LEU A 152 12.51 3.62 0.15
N PRO A 153 11.21 3.26 0.23
CA PRO A 153 10.60 2.82 1.47
C PRO A 153 11.37 1.62 2.04
N ASN A 154 11.78 1.69 3.31
CA ASN A 154 12.46 0.58 3.97
C ASN A 154 11.48 -0.52 4.38
N PRO A 155 11.99 -1.71 4.73
CA PRO A 155 11.21 -2.74 5.38
C PRO A 155 10.42 -2.18 6.57
N GLY A 156 9.13 -2.51 6.63
CA GLY A 156 8.21 -2.04 7.66
C GLY A 156 7.80 -0.56 7.56
N SER A 157 8.11 0.11 6.44
CA SER A 157 7.50 1.39 6.10
C SER A 157 5.97 1.29 6.03
N ALA A 158 5.29 2.39 6.37
CA ALA A 158 3.84 2.43 6.42
C ALA A 158 3.33 3.81 5.99
N MET A 159 2.31 3.82 5.13
CA MET A 159 1.49 4.99 4.86
C MET A 159 0.10 4.78 5.47
N ILE A 160 -0.45 5.82 6.08
CA ILE A 160 -1.65 5.75 6.90
C ILE A 160 -2.60 6.87 6.47
N PHE A 161 -3.88 6.52 6.32
CA PHE A 161 -4.97 7.43 6.05
C PHE A 161 -5.93 7.38 7.22
N GLU A 162 -5.98 8.44 8.01
CA GLU A 162 -6.85 8.54 9.18
C GLU A 162 -8.08 9.37 8.83
N LEU A 163 -9.26 8.78 9.00
CA LEU A 163 -10.54 9.48 8.87
C LEU A 163 -10.97 10.00 10.26
N ILE A 164 -11.06 11.30 10.41
CA ILE A 164 -11.23 11.99 11.69
C ILE A 164 -12.55 12.76 11.65
N GLY A 165 -13.52 12.30 12.45
CA GLY A 165 -14.82 12.96 12.60
C GLY A 165 -14.88 13.82 13.86
N THR A 166 -15.77 14.81 13.87
CA THR A 166 -16.11 15.55 15.09
C THR A 166 -17.22 14.82 15.86
N ASN A 167 -17.16 14.81 17.20
CA ASN A 167 -18.17 14.13 18.01
C ASN A 167 -19.53 14.85 17.84
N PRO A 168 -20.58 14.20 17.30
CA PRO A 168 -21.88 14.84 17.10
C PRO A 168 -22.67 15.04 18.40
N GLY A 169 -22.13 14.62 19.56
CA GLY A 169 -22.79 14.71 20.87
C GLY A 169 -23.75 13.55 21.16
N ASP A 170 -23.94 12.64 20.19
CA ASP A 170 -24.65 11.38 20.35
C ASP A 170 -23.68 10.22 20.08
N VAL A 171 -23.52 9.34 21.07
CA VAL A 171 -22.62 8.19 21.03
C VAL A 171 -23.00 7.15 19.97
N ASN A 172 -24.22 7.21 19.43
CA ASN A 172 -24.70 6.31 18.38
C ASN A 172 -24.78 6.97 17.01
N ALA A 173 -24.55 8.28 16.91
CA ALA A 173 -24.61 8.99 15.64
C ALA A 173 -23.22 9.08 15.01
N MET A 174 -23.13 8.71 13.74
CA MET A 174 -21.94 8.96 12.93
C MET A 174 -21.99 10.40 12.39
N PRO A 175 -20.85 11.11 12.30
CA PRO A 175 -20.77 12.39 11.60
C PRO A 175 -21.23 12.26 10.14
N SER A 176 -21.68 13.36 9.54
CA SER A 176 -21.96 13.34 8.10
C SER A 176 -20.64 13.17 7.32
N PRO A 177 -20.65 12.55 6.12
CA PRO A 177 -19.46 12.43 5.28
C PRO A 177 -18.69 13.75 5.07
N GLN A 178 -19.41 14.88 5.02
CA GLN A 178 -18.83 16.20 4.82
C GLN A 178 -18.08 16.75 6.05
N ASP A 179 -18.38 16.22 7.24
CA ASP A 179 -17.77 16.65 8.51
C ASP A 179 -16.47 15.90 8.82
N PHE A 180 -16.11 14.91 8.01
CA PHE A 180 -14.85 14.18 8.18
C PHE A 180 -13.66 14.95 7.59
N MET A 181 -12.58 14.92 8.35
CA MET A 181 -11.25 15.31 7.92
C MET A 181 -10.41 14.06 7.68
N LEU A 182 -9.40 14.18 6.84
CA LEU A 182 -8.43 13.16 6.52
C LEU A 182 -7.04 13.65 6.89
N ARG A 183 -6.26 12.80 7.55
CA ARG A 183 -4.82 13.01 7.78
C ARG A 183 -4.03 11.93 7.08
N PHE A 184 -3.06 12.34 6.27
CA PHE A 184 -2.10 11.45 5.63
C PHE A 184 -0.80 11.45 6.43
N THR A 185 -0.36 10.25 6.81
CA THR A 185 0.82 10.03 7.64
C THR A 185 1.73 9.02 6.95
N TYR A 186 3.04 9.27 6.95
CA TYR A 186 4.04 8.34 6.43
C TYR A 186 5.13 8.08 7.47
N ARG A 187 5.53 6.81 7.55
CA ARG A 187 6.67 6.32 8.33
C ARG A 187 7.60 5.58 7.39
N ALA A 188 8.85 6.03 7.28
CA ALA A 188 9.73 5.57 6.20
C ALA A 188 10.36 4.19 6.45
N ASN A 189 10.39 3.73 7.70
CA ASN A 189 10.99 2.47 8.12
C ASN A 189 10.41 2.00 9.48
N ALA A 190 10.69 0.75 9.86
CA ALA A 190 10.31 0.22 11.18
C ALA A 190 11.38 0.40 12.28
N ASP A 191 12.45 1.16 12.02
CA ASP A 191 13.55 1.34 12.96
C ASP A 191 13.08 2.07 14.22
N VAL A 192 13.78 1.81 15.33
CA VAL A 192 13.51 2.44 16.62
C VAL A 192 13.74 3.94 16.51
N GLY A 193 12.74 4.73 16.90
CA GLY A 193 12.80 6.20 16.86
C GLY A 193 12.30 6.83 15.57
N GLU A 194 11.98 6.07 14.52
CA GLU A 194 11.35 6.60 13.32
C GLU A 194 9.90 7.04 13.61
N PRO A 195 9.56 8.33 13.44
CA PRO A 195 8.24 8.85 13.80
C PRO A 195 7.20 8.62 12.71
N PHE A 196 5.94 8.52 13.12
CA PHE A 196 4.81 8.69 12.21
C PHE A 196 4.61 10.19 11.94
N SER A 197 4.96 10.63 10.72
CA SER A 197 4.92 12.04 10.36
C SER A 197 3.72 12.35 9.46
N ALA A 198 2.93 13.36 9.83
CA ALA A 198 1.81 13.82 9.03
C ALA A 198 2.29 14.78 7.92
N TYR A 199 1.80 14.60 6.70
CA TYR A 199 2.21 15.39 5.54
C TYR A 199 1.01 16.11 4.91
N PRO A 200 1.14 17.41 4.59
CA PRO A 200 0.19 18.07 3.70
C PRO A 200 0.32 17.50 2.29
N LEU A 201 -0.78 17.51 1.53
CA LEU A 201 -0.82 17.05 0.14
C LEU A 201 -0.90 18.28 -0.79
N THR A 202 0.14 19.12 -0.74
CA THR A 202 0.19 20.42 -1.43
C THR A 202 0.02 20.29 -2.95
N SER A 203 0.59 19.25 -3.57
CA SER A 203 0.42 18.96 -4.99
C SER A 203 -1.02 18.62 -5.39
N MET A 204 -1.87 18.25 -4.42
CA MET A 204 -3.31 18.05 -4.61
C MET A 204 -4.15 19.28 -4.21
N GLY A 205 -3.48 20.40 -3.88
CA GLY A 205 -4.10 21.65 -3.45
C GLY A 205 -4.39 21.74 -1.95
N PHE A 206 -3.74 20.91 -1.12
CA PHE A 206 -3.97 20.87 0.32
C PHE A 206 -2.74 21.30 1.13
N ASP A 207 -2.75 22.54 1.62
CA ASP A 207 -1.63 23.10 2.40
C ASP A 207 -1.68 22.71 3.90
N SER A 208 -2.80 22.15 4.36
CA SER A 208 -3.00 21.68 5.73
C SER A 208 -2.78 20.18 5.84
N GLN A 209 -2.27 19.71 6.99
CA GLN A 209 -2.18 18.28 7.34
C GLN A 209 -3.56 17.64 7.60
N MET A 210 -4.57 18.47 7.88
CA MET A 210 -5.97 18.05 8.00
C MET A 210 -6.70 18.47 6.73
N ILE A 211 -7.15 17.48 5.96
CA ILE A 211 -7.70 17.64 4.61
C ILE A 211 -9.20 17.33 4.63
N PRO A 212 -10.08 18.13 4.02
CA PRO A 212 -11.50 17.76 3.90
C PRO A 212 -11.64 16.40 3.17
N TYR A 213 -12.25 15.42 3.82
CA TYR A 213 -12.32 14.05 3.32
C TYR A 213 -12.94 13.97 1.91
N THR A 214 -14.05 14.67 1.69
CA THR A 214 -14.75 14.67 0.40
C THR A 214 -13.91 15.29 -0.72
N SER A 215 -13.10 16.30 -0.41
CA SER A 215 -12.19 16.91 -1.38
C SER A 215 -11.05 15.96 -1.75
N PHE A 216 -10.49 15.25 -0.76
CA PHE A 216 -9.48 14.22 -1.01
C PHE A 216 -10.03 13.09 -1.89
N LEU A 217 -11.24 12.59 -1.59
CA LEU A 217 -11.88 11.56 -2.38
C LEU A 217 -12.10 12.01 -3.84
N GLY A 218 -12.52 13.27 -4.04
CA GLY A 218 -12.68 13.85 -5.36
C GLY A 218 -11.37 13.91 -6.16
N GLN A 219 -10.25 14.20 -5.50
CA GLN A 219 -8.94 14.18 -6.15
C GLN A 219 -8.47 12.75 -6.51
N LEU A 220 -8.70 11.76 -5.64
CA LEU A 220 -8.35 10.36 -5.94
C LEU A 220 -9.06 9.84 -7.19
N GLN A 221 -10.33 10.21 -7.39
CA GLN A 221 -11.14 9.77 -8.53
C GLN A 221 -10.54 10.16 -9.89
N ALA A 222 -9.66 11.16 -9.95
CA ALA A 222 -9.01 11.59 -11.19
C ALA A 222 -8.08 10.51 -11.77
N PHE A 223 -7.65 9.54 -10.98
CA PHE A 223 -6.68 8.52 -11.40
C PHE A 223 -6.96 7.11 -10.86
N THR A 224 -7.97 6.89 -10.03
CA THR A 224 -8.33 5.55 -9.57
C THR A 224 -8.71 4.65 -10.75
N GLN A 225 -8.29 3.38 -10.69
CA GLN A 225 -8.79 2.34 -11.59
C GLN A 225 -9.46 1.23 -10.80
N ASP A 226 -10.68 0.87 -11.21
CA ASP A 226 -11.33 -0.34 -10.73
C ASP A 226 -10.78 -1.60 -11.42
N SER A 227 -11.23 -2.77 -10.99
CA SER A 227 -10.76 -4.05 -11.54
C SER A 227 -11.06 -4.22 -13.03
N VAL A 228 -12.18 -3.67 -13.54
CA VAL A 228 -12.59 -3.80 -14.95
C VAL A 228 -11.71 -2.91 -15.83
N GLN A 229 -11.47 -1.67 -15.38
CA GLN A 229 -10.55 -0.74 -16.01
C GLN A 229 -9.13 -1.28 -16.01
N TRP A 230 -8.69 -1.87 -14.89
CA TRP A 230 -7.39 -2.53 -14.79
C TRP A 230 -7.23 -3.64 -15.83
N CYS A 231 -8.22 -4.52 -15.95
CA CYS A 231 -8.21 -5.62 -16.93
C CYS A 231 -8.09 -5.12 -18.37
N THR A 232 -8.80 -4.04 -18.68
CA THR A 232 -8.80 -3.41 -20.01
C THR A 232 -7.45 -2.74 -20.30
N THR A 233 -6.93 -1.96 -19.34
CA THR A 233 -5.63 -1.26 -19.45
C THR A 233 -4.47 -2.24 -19.59
N CYS A 234 -4.43 -3.28 -18.77
CA CYS A 234 -3.37 -4.29 -18.80
C CYS A 234 -3.54 -5.30 -19.95
N ARG A 235 -4.69 -5.36 -20.62
CA ARG A 235 -5.06 -6.44 -21.55
C ARG A 235 -4.77 -7.82 -20.95
N ALA A 236 -5.15 -8.00 -19.69
CA ALA A 236 -4.80 -9.17 -18.89
C ALA A 236 -5.70 -10.38 -19.24
N ILE A 237 -5.61 -10.86 -20.48
CA ILE A 237 -6.46 -11.93 -21.03
C ILE A 237 -6.33 -13.27 -20.30
N PHE A 238 -5.25 -13.48 -19.54
CA PHE A 238 -5.01 -14.69 -18.75
C PHE A 238 -5.32 -14.52 -17.26
N ALA A 239 -5.71 -13.32 -16.83
CA ALA A 239 -6.07 -13.10 -15.44
C ALA A 239 -7.50 -13.63 -15.20
N PRO A 240 -7.71 -14.56 -14.26
CA PRO A 240 -9.02 -15.20 -14.07
C PRO A 240 -10.11 -14.20 -13.68
N TRP A 241 -9.76 -13.12 -12.96
CA TRP A 241 -10.69 -12.05 -12.58
C TRP A 241 -11.04 -11.06 -13.71
N CYS A 242 -10.38 -11.17 -14.87
CA CYS A 242 -10.64 -10.33 -16.05
C CYS A 242 -11.58 -11.00 -17.07
N SER A 243 -11.98 -12.24 -16.82
CA SER A 243 -12.75 -13.06 -17.76
C SER A 243 -14.27 -12.80 -17.75
N THR A 244 -14.77 -11.87 -16.94
CA THR A 244 -16.21 -11.65 -16.72
C THR A 244 -16.87 -10.62 -17.63
N SER A 245 -16.30 -10.28 -18.79
CA SER A 245 -16.86 -9.18 -19.61
C SER A 245 -16.78 -9.34 -21.13
N ALA A 246 -16.53 -10.55 -21.65
CA ALA A 246 -16.46 -10.73 -23.10
C ALA A 246 -17.83 -10.85 -23.80
N ASP A 247 -18.93 -11.15 -23.09
CA ASP A 247 -20.24 -11.31 -23.74
C ASP A 247 -21.38 -10.67 -22.93
N ALA A 248 -21.75 -9.44 -23.26
CA ALA A 248 -23.04 -8.86 -22.89
C ALA A 248 -23.50 -7.86 -23.98
N SER A 249 -24.00 -8.40 -25.10
CA SER A 249 -25.02 -7.70 -25.90
C SER A 249 -26.39 -7.87 -25.25
N PRO A 250 -27.28 -6.87 -25.29
CA PRO A 250 -28.54 -6.91 -24.56
C PRO A 250 -29.59 -7.71 -25.33
N SER A 251 -29.92 -8.90 -24.84
CA SER A 251 -31.21 -9.55 -25.12
C SER A 251 -31.65 -10.37 -23.91
N ASP A 252 -32.91 -10.16 -23.57
CA ASP A 252 -33.70 -10.48 -22.36
C ASP A 252 -33.79 -11.99 -21.93
N PRO A 253 -34.48 -12.33 -20.82
CA PRO A 253 -33.89 -13.00 -19.66
C PRO A 253 -34.09 -14.52 -19.63
N SER A 254 -33.18 -15.24 -18.94
CA SER A 254 -33.53 -16.45 -18.20
C SER A 254 -32.50 -16.76 -17.11
N SER A 255 -32.97 -17.50 -16.12
CA SER A 255 -32.56 -17.53 -14.71
C SER A 255 -31.34 -18.40 -14.36
N THR A 256 -30.77 -18.06 -13.20
CA THR A 256 -30.02 -18.89 -12.23
C THR A 256 -28.66 -19.45 -12.64
N SER A 257 -27.60 -18.80 -12.15
CA SER A 257 -26.53 -19.51 -11.44
C SER A 257 -25.83 -18.56 -10.46
N ASP A 258 -25.75 -18.99 -9.21
CA ASP A 258 -25.04 -18.33 -8.12
C ASP A 258 -23.53 -18.26 -8.43
N SER A 259 -23.00 -17.04 -8.51
CA SER A 259 -21.56 -16.83 -8.31
C SER A 259 -21.31 -15.46 -7.68
N SER A 260 -20.62 -15.54 -6.54
CA SER A 260 -20.15 -14.49 -5.63
C SER A 260 -20.13 -13.07 -6.20
N SER A 261 -21.19 -12.32 -5.91
CA SER A 261 -21.21 -10.87 -6.08
C SER A 261 -20.13 -10.25 -5.19
N VAL A 262 -19.11 -9.66 -5.81
CA VAL A 262 -18.32 -8.62 -5.16
C VAL A 262 -19.33 -7.52 -4.83
N SER A 263 -19.59 -7.35 -3.54
CA SER A 263 -20.62 -6.46 -3.01
C SER A 263 -20.58 -5.11 -3.72
N ALA A 264 -21.70 -4.78 -4.35
CA ALA A 264 -21.99 -3.49 -4.96
C ALA A 264 -22.61 -2.47 -3.97
N PRO A 265 -21.85 -1.93 -3.00
CA PRO A 265 -22.21 -0.62 -2.41
C PRO A 265 -21.38 0.56 -2.95
N VAL A 266 -20.17 0.34 -3.49
CA VAL A 266 -19.20 1.44 -3.65
C VAL A 266 -19.39 2.27 -4.93
N ALA A 267 -19.91 1.67 -6.00
CA ALA A 267 -20.26 2.42 -7.22
C ALA A 267 -21.51 3.31 -7.04
N GLY A 268 -22.46 2.88 -6.20
CA GLY A 268 -23.71 3.59 -5.95
C GLY A 268 -23.56 4.84 -5.07
N VAL A 269 -22.71 4.76 -4.04
CA VAL A 269 -22.49 5.89 -3.11
C VAL A 269 -21.71 7.01 -3.79
N ILE A 270 -20.73 6.68 -4.63
CA ILE A 270 -19.91 7.68 -5.34
C ILE A 270 -20.74 8.43 -6.40
N GLY A 271 -21.58 7.72 -7.16
CA GLY A 271 -22.53 8.34 -8.10
C GLY A 271 -23.62 9.16 -7.40
N ALA A 272 -24.11 8.70 -6.24
CA ALA A 272 -25.13 9.41 -5.46
C ALA A 272 -24.62 10.73 -4.88
N MET A 273 -23.36 10.81 -4.46
CA MET A 273 -22.78 12.04 -3.89
C MET A 273 -22.56 13.13 -4.96
N VAL A 274 -22.06 12.75 -6.14
CA VAL A 274 -21.89 13.70 -7.26
C VAL A 274 -23.25 14.18 -7.77
N THR A 275 -24.23 13.28 -7.89
CA THR A 275 -25.58 13.66 -8.31
C THR A 275 -26.28 14.55 -7.27
N LEU A 276 -26.11 14.31 -5.97
CA LEU A 276 -26.61 15.22 -4.92
C LEU A 276 -25.97 16.60 -4.95
N ALA A 277 -24.66 16.69 -5.19
CA ALA A 277 -23.96 17.98 -5.29
C ALA A 277 -24.44 18.79 -6.52
N VAL A 278 -24.56 18.14 -7.67
CA VAL A 278 -25.02 18.78 -8.92
C VAL A 278 -26.51 19.15 -8.85
N THR A 279 -27.36 18.25 -8.33
CA THR A 279 -28.79 18.54 -8.18
C THR A 279 -29.08 19.56 -7.08
N GLY A 280 -28.27 19.60 -6.00
CA GLY A 280 -28.34 20.64 -4.97
C GLY A 280 -28.00 22.03 -5.52
N LEU A 281 -26.93 22.16 -6.31
CA LEU A 281 -26.57 23.42 -6.98
C LEU A 281 -27.63 23.86 -8.00
N ALA A 282 -28.15 22.92 -8.80
CA ALA A 282 -29.24 23.20 -9.74
C ALA A 282 -30.53 23.62 -9.03
N GLY A 283 -30.89 22.97 -7.92
CA GLY A 283 -32.05 23.32 -7.09
C GLY A 283 -31.93 24.70 -6.45
N LEU A 284 -30.73 25.06 -5.98
CA LEU A 284 -30.45 26.39 -5.40
C LEU A 284 -30.49 27.49 -6.47
N ALA A 285 -30.00 27.22 -7.67
CA ALA A 285 -30.13 28.13 -8.81
C ALA A 285 -31.59 28.34 -9.21
N LEU A 286 -32.40 27.27 -9.28
CA LEU A 286 -33.84 27.34 -9.59
C LEU A 286 -34.65 28.06 -8.49
N TYR A 287 -34.24 27.92 -7.22
CA TYR A 287 -34.82 28.65 -6.09
C TYR A 287 -34.52 30.15 -6.16
N MET A 288 -33.26 30.53 -6.43
CA MET A 288 -32.86 31.94 -6.57
C MET A 288 -33.50 32.61 -7.80
N LEU A 289 -33.83 31.84 -8.84
CA LEU A 289 -34.57 32.29 -10.02
C LEU A 289 -36.10 32.30 -9.83
N GLY A 290 -36.61 31.99 -8.63
CA GLY A 290 -38.02 32.15 -8.26
C GLY A 290 -38.97 31.05 -8.77
N PHE A 291 -38.46 29.93 -9.27
CA PHE A 291 -39.27 28.89 -9.91
C PHE A 291 -39.83 27.82 -8.95
N CYS A 292 -39.47 27.82 -7.67
CA CYS A 292 -39.94 26.81 -6.70
C CYS A 292 -40.24 27.41 -5.31
N ALA A 293 -41.49 27.35 -4.87
CA ALA A 293 -41.90 27.60 -3.49
C ALA A 293 -42.30 26.29 -2.81
N PHE A 294 -41.63 25.91 -1.72
CA PHE A 294 -41.96 24.70 -0.96
C PHE A 294 -43.09 24.97 0.04
N GLY A 295 -44.27 24.41 -0.21
CA GLY A 295 -45.33 24.26 0.78
C GLY A 295 -45.00 23.12 1.75
N ARG A 296 -45.14 23.36 3.07
CA ARG A 296 -45.00 22.33 4.11
C ARG A 296 -46.08 21.26 3.96
N ARG A 297 -45.69 19.99 3.81
CA ARG A 297 -46.57 18.84 4.06
C ARG A 297 -46.01 17.95 5.17
N SER A 298 -46.90 17.49 6.02
CA SER A 298 -46.65 16.70 7.22
C SER A 298 -46.20 15.26 6.91
N LYS A 299 -45.33 14.73 7.78
CA LYS A 299 -44.70 13.40 7.69
C LYS A 299 -45.70 12.27 8.01
N PRO A 300 -45.69 11.13 7.29
CA PRO A 300 -46.19 9.88 7.82
C PRO A 300 -45.05 9.10 8.52
N SER A 301 -45.37 8.54 9.69
CA SER A 301 -44.50 7.64 10.46
C SER A 301 -44.40 6.27 9.80
N LEU A 302 -43.18 5.76 9.56
CA LEU A 302 -42.95 4.34 9.29
C LEU A 302 -42.14 3.69 10.41
N ARG A 303 -42.60 2.49 10.78
CA ARG A 303 -42.10 1.62 11.85
C ARG A 303 -40.77 0.98 11.44
N SER A 304 -39.80 0.99 12.37
CA SER A 304 -38.54 0.25 12.28
C SER A 304 -38.78 -1.22 12.68
N GLY A 305 -38.46 -2.14 11.78
CA GLY A 305 -38.32 -3.57 12.07
C GLY A 305 -36.87 -3.90 12.37
N SER A 306 -36.62 -4.44 13.56
CA SER A 306 -35.33 -4.99 13.98
C SER A 306 -35.21 -6.45 13.50
N PRO A 307 -34.05 -6.86 12.96
CA PRO A 307 -33.63 -8.25 13.00
C PRO A 307 -32.46 -8.40 13.99
N GLY A 308 -32.72 -9.13 15.07
CA GLY A 308 -31.68 -9.63 15.97
C GLY A 308 -30.93 -10.82 15.37
N GLY A 309 -29.71 -11.06 15.84
CA GLY A 309 -28.92 -12.24 15.47
C GLY A 309 -27.63 -12.40 16.28
N PHE A 310 -27.69 -13.28 17.28
CA PHE A 310 -26.61 -14.02 17.97
C PHE A 310 -25.45 -13.27 18.68
N LYS A 311 -25.60 -13.20 20.00
CA LYS A 311 -24.54 -12.94 20.99
C LYS A 311 -24.15 -14.28 21.63
N GLY A 312 -22.93 -14.74 21.41
CA GLY A 312 -22.28 -15.74 22.26
C GLY A 312 -21.59 -15.03 23.43
N SER A 313 -21.89 -15.44 24.65
CA SER A 313 -21.25 -14.95 25.87
C SER A 313 -19.86 -15.56 25.98
N ASP A 314 -18.83 -14.78 25.62
CA ASP A 314 -17.45 -14.82 26.18
C ASP A 314 -16.41 -14.04 25.34
N LYS A 315 -16.84 -13.13 24.44
CA LYS A 315 -15.92 -12.15 23.83
C LYS A 315 -15.87 -10.85 24.64
N ARG A 316 -14.69 -10.49 25.12
CA ARG A 316 -14.41 -9.17 25.68
C ARG A 316 -14.35 -8.14 24.54
N ALA A 317 -14.85 -6.93 24.79
CA ALA A 317 -14.98 -5.86 23.80
C ALA A 317 -13.65 -5.34 23.20
N SER A 318 -12.51 -5.85 23.66
CA SER A 318 -11.17 -5.48 23.19
C SER A 318 -10.57 -6.44 22.15
N ASP A 319 -11.11 -7.65 22.00
CA ASP A 319 -10.61 -8.62 21.02
C ASP A 319 -11.45 -8.57 19.75
N VAL A 320 -11.05 -7.68 18.83
CA VAL A 320 -11.45 -7.79 17.43
C VAL A 320 -10.43 -8.68 16.74
N ASP A 321 -10.85 -9.90 16.40
CA ASP A 321 -10.08 -10.77 15.50
C ASP A 321 -9.82 -10.01 14.20
N VAL A 322 -8.55 -9.91 13.80
CA VAL A 322 -8.18 -9.35 12.50
C VAL A 322 -8.70 -10.31 11.43
N THR A 323 -9.81 -9.95 10.78
CA THR A 323 -10.31 -10.70 9.63
C THR A 323 -9.40 -10.40 8.45
N VAL A 324 -8.49 -11.32 8.14
CA VAL A 324 -7.70 -11.28 6.90
C VAL A 324 -8.66 -11.56 5.75
N THR A 325 -8.89 -10.58 4.89
CA THR A 325 -9.70 -10.80 3.68
C THR A 325 -8.92 -11.70 2.72
N ASP A 326 -9.59 -12.69 2.12
CA ASP A 326 -8.99 -13.65 1.18
C ASP A 326 -8.62 -13.06 -0.21
N ARG A 327 -8.54 -11.72 -0.31
CA ARG A 327 -8.41 -10.96 -1.56
C ARG A 327 -6.99 -10.47 -1.85
N GLY A 328 -5.98 -11.28 -1.52
CA GLY A 328 -4.57 -10.98 -1.84
C GLY A 328 -3.89 -12.15 -2.55
N MET A 329 -3.10 -11.87 -3.58
CA MET A 329 -2.12 -12.87 -4.05
C MET A 329 -1.06 -13.05 -2.96
N ARG A 330 -0.84 -14.30 -2.53
CA ARG A 330 0.24 -14.64 -1.62
C ARG A 330 1.57 -14.36 -2.34
N HIS A 331 2.26 -13.30 -1.94
CA HIS A 331 3.69 -13.23 -2.20
C HIS A 331 4.35 -14.14 -1.18
N GLU A 332 4.90 -15.27 -1.63
CA GLU A 332 5.64 -16.16 -0.76
C GLU A 332 6.86 -15.37 -0.24
N ARG A 333 6.90 -15.18 1.07
CA ARG A 333 8.04 -14.61 1.77
C ARG A 333 9.20 -15.60 1.61
N ILE A 334 10.12 -15.32 0.70
CA ILE A 334 11.42 -15.99 0.73
C ILE A 334 12.22 -15.28 1.85
N GLY A 335 12.40 -15.95 2.98
CA GLY A 335 13.30 -15.49 4.06
C GLY A 335 12.68 -15.08 5.40
N SER A 336 11.56 -15.69 5.81
CA SER A 336 11.10 -15.55 7.20
C SER A 336 11.78 -16.60 8.07
N TRP A 337 12.60 -16.17 9.03
CA TRP A 337 13.24 -17.01 10.06
C TRP A 337 12.23 -17.79 10.94
N GLU A 338 10.93 -17.58 10.77
CA GLU A 338 9.85 -18.18 11.57
C GLU A 338 9.16 -19.39 10.93
N LEU A 339 9.57 -19.82 9.73
CA LEU A 339 9.08 -21.06 9.12
C LEU A 339 10.15 -22.16 9.25
N ARG A 340 10.08 -22.95 10.32
CA ARG A 340 10.70 -24.28 10.34
C ARG A 340 9.80 -25.23 9.55
N ASP A 341 10.17 -25.51 8.31
CA ASP A 341 10.02 -26.80 7.64
C ASP A 341 10.70 -26.72 6.25
N GLY A 342 11.46 -27.69 5.76
CA GLY A 342 11.69 -29.04 6.24
C GLY A 342 13.08 -29.56 5.80
N SER A 343 13.46 -30.68 6.39
CA SER A 343 14.68 -31.43 6.14
C SER A 343 14.89 -31.76 4.66
N GLY A 344 15.77 -31.02 4.00
CA GLY A 344 16.25 -31.31 2.66
C GLY A 344 17.69 -30.85 2.53
N GLU A 345 18.61 -31.80 2.42
CA GLU A 345 20.04 -31.57 2.28
C GLU A 345 20.33 -30.84 0.95
N PRO A 346 21.10 -29.73 0.95
CA PRO A 346 21.36 -28.98 -0.27
C PRO A 346 22.46 -29.67 -1.11
N PRO A 347 22.41 -29.59 -2.45
CA PRO A 347 23.49 -30.08 -3.30
C PRO A 347 24.75 -29.26 -3.10
N VAL A 348 25.88 -29.97 -2.96
CA VAL A 348 27.21 -29.45 -2.70
C VAL A 348 27.68 -28.56 -3.88
N GLY A 349 27.98 -27.28 -3.61
CA GLY A 349 28.61 -26.40 -4.60
C GLY A 349 28.32 -24.90 -4.53
N ALA A 350 28.14 -24.31 -3.34
CA ALA A 350 28.06 -22.85 -3.17
C ALA A 350 28.92 -22.40 -1.98
N ALA A 351 29.52 -21.21 -2.11
CA ALA A 351 30.54 -20.67 -1.23
C ALA A 351 30.13 -20.69 0.26
N ASP A 352 31.02 -21.27 1.07
CA ASP A 352 30.86 -21.50 2.49
C ASP A 352 30.81 -20.17 3.27
N VAL A 353 29.83 -20.04 4.17
CA VAL A 353 29.72 -18.90 5.09
C VAL A 353 30.60 -19.23 6.30
N ALA A 354 31.80 -18.65 6.35
CA ALA A 354 32.66 -18.74 7.52
C ALA A 354 32.02 -18.01 8.71
N THR A 355 31.20 -18.72 9.48
CA THR A 355 30.82 -18.30 10.83
C THR A 355 31.98 -18.60 11.78
N ALA A 356 32.37 -17.61 12.58
CA ALA A 356 33.41 -17.80 13.58
C ALA A 356 32.91 -18.78 14.65
N ASN A 357 33.46 -19.99 14.63
CA ASN A 357 33.28 -21.02 15.65
C ASN A 357 33.82 -20.52 17.00
N LEU A 358 32.93 -20.15 17.92
CA LEU A 358 33.21 -20.26 19.36
C LEU A 358 32.62 -21.58 19.84
N GLY A 359 33.50 -22.58 19.97
CA GLY A 359 33.11 -23.90 20.44
C GLY A 359 32.58 -23.88 21.88
N ARG A 360 31.44 -24.53 22.10
CA ARG A 360 31.07 -25.20 23.34
C ARG A 360 30.24 -26.45 23.02
N ASN A 361 30.58 -27.52 23.73
CA ASN A 361 30.23 -28.92 23.48
C ASN A 361 28.73 -29.23 23.60
N LEU A 362 28.30 -30.12 22.70
CA LEU A 362 27.40 -31.29 22.86
C LEU A 362 26.24 -31.23 23.87
N ASP A 363 25.04 -31.41 23.30
CA ASP A 363 23.91 -32.24 23.76
C ASP A 363 23.69 -32.39 25.27
N ASP A 364 22.66 -31.71 25.79
CA ASP A 364 21.65 -32.29 26.70
C ASP A 364 20.48 -31.29 26.86
N ASP A 365 19.28 -31.85 27.05
CA ASP A 365 18.00 -31.24 27.46
C ASP A 365 17.02 -30.74 26.37
N GLU A 366 16.22 -31.70 25.90
CA GLU A 366 14.81 -31.55 25.56
C GLU A 366 14.06 -30.84 26.72
N ILE A 367 13.76 -29.54 26.57
CA ILE A 367 12.82 -28.83 27.44
C ILE A 367 11.45 -28.75 26.75
N SER A 368 10.55 -29.63 27.18
CA SER A 368 9.12 -29.56 26.90
C SER A 368 8.50 -28.41 27.69
N LEU A 369 8.07 -27.35 27.01
CA LEU A 369 7.43 -26.17 27.61
C LEU A 369 5.92 -26.35 27.79
N THR A 370 5.50 -27.44 28.43
CA THR A 370 4.12 -27.58 28.91
C THR A 370 4.08 -27.28 30.41
N GLY A 371 3.64 -26.06 30.78
CA GLY A 371 3.37 -25.68 32.17
C GLY A 371 4.17 -24.51 32.77
N VAL A 372 4.93 -23.75 31.98
CA VAL A 372 5.68 -22.58 32.50
C VAL A 372 4.74 -21.37 32.64
N GLN A 373 4.69 -20.77 33.83
CA GLN A 373 3.94 -19.54 34.08
C GLN A 373 4.58 -18.34 33.35
N PRO A 374 3.77 -17.42 32.77
CA PRO A 374 4.30 -16.25 32.07
C PRO A 374 5.09 -15.32 33.01
N VAL A 375 6.17 -14.74 32.49
CA VAL A 375 7.01 -13.76 33.20
C VAL A 375 6.21 -12.50 33.53
N LYS A 376 6.26 -12.06 34.79
CA LYS A 376 5.59 -10.83 35.24
C LYS A 376 6.34 -9.58 34.78
N ILE A 377 5.57 -8.60 34.33
CA ILE A 377 6.04 -7.28 33.88
C ILE A 377 6.52 -6.49 35.10
N HIS A 378 7.73 -5.90 35.01
CA HIS A 378 8.18 -4.85 35.92
C HIS A 378 7.98 -3.49 35.25
N GLU A 379 7.11 -2.66 35.81
CA GLU A 379 7.06 -1.23 35.50
C GLU A 379 8.20 -0.52 36.23
N THR A 380 9.00 0.24 35.51
CA THR A 380 9.98 1.16 36.07
C THR A 380 9.30 2.50 36.39
N VAL A 381 9.43 2.93 37.64
CA VAL A 381 9.00 4.25 38.17
C VAL A 381 9.73 5.38 37.47
#